data_AF-A0A1Y4J0W7-F1
#
_entry.id   AF-A0A1Y4J0W7-F1
#
_cell.length_a   1.000
_cell.length_b   1.000
_cell.length_c   1.000
_cell.angle_alpha   90.00
_cell.angle_beta   90.00
_cell.angle_gamma   90.00
#
_symmetry.space_group_name_H-M   'P 1'
#
loop_
_entity.id
_entity.type
_entity.pdbx_description
1 polymer ?
#
loop_
_entity_poly.entity_id
_entity_poly.type
_entity_poly.pdbx_seq_one_letter_code
_entity_poly.pdbx_strand_id
1 'polypeptide(L)'
;MKNLLTRRYTLPLFCLLCSFAVLAVCSRSSPLYATNDWVDANIYFTIGRGMHQGLMPYRDLLDHKGPLLYLLHWAAAAVSSTSFFGVWLLEVLAGWAFLYASARSLLLYCGRGWTFFSLPLLAACVYASPAFAQGDSAEEFCLPLLAIALYFFLACFGPGKQLPSFWVFALNGAAAGAIFWIKFTLLGLHFAWMACFAFLIWIGHRSFGRALAACGAFLGGMAVISVPILLPYALGGALPDLFQTYFGANLTSYATTPTHWSTPLYNLVMSGLSTALANPVWAVLALVGGVFFVLRRGVLHPAAKAALLALVFFSGFFIWAGSMGWPYYGFPLSVYAVLGFACLGSLVQKLPARLPRNVVQIGFVPALALSLALCLAFSPNVSFMELKKEDLVQTKFAAIIQQEGGQSLLNYGFLDGGFYLSSGITPSCRFFCRINLPNYQELEAPVRQMVEEGYFDFIVIREEGPLPGMEEHYELVCTEYQTYDGVLLPYSLFCRIG
;
A
#
# COMPACT_ATOMS: atom_id res chain seq x y z
N MET A 1 -32.24 -5.56 21.35
CA MET A 1 -31.40 -5.44 20.13
C MET A 1 -31.79 -4.33 19.14
N LYS A 2 -32.99 -3.70 19.21
CA LYS A 2 -33.42 -2.53 18.38
C LYS A 2 -32.47 -1.31 18.37
N ASN A 3 -31.41 -1.32 19.19
CA ASN A 3 -30.59 -0.17 19.53
C ASN A 3 -29.10 -0.33 19.21
N LEU A 4 -28.67 -1.42 18.56
CA LEU A 4 -27.25 -1.63 18.21
C LEU A 4 -26.90 -0.92 16.91
N LEU A 5 -27.62 -1.17 15.82
CA LEU A 5 -27.30 -0.55 14.52
C LEU A 5 -27.48 0.98 14.47
N THR A 6 -28.18 1.59 15.43
CA THR A 6 -28.37 3.05 15.54
C THR A 6 -27.31 3.72 16.41
N ARG A 7 -26.52 2.95 17.17
CA ARG A 7 -25.46 3.53 18.01
C ARG A 7 -24.35 4.10 17.15
N ARG A 8 -23.86 5.26 17.59
CA ARG A 8 -22.76 6.00 16.94
C ARG A 8 -21.52 5.14 16.70
N TYR A 9 -21.22 4.22 17.62
CA TYR A 9 -19.99 3.41 17.59
C TYR A 9 -20.11 2.08 16.85
N THR A 10 -21.31 1.64 16.46
CA THR A 10 -21.48 0.28 15.89
C THR A 10 -20.90 0.16 14.50
N LEU A 11 -20.99 1.20 13.67
CA LEU A 11 -20.37 1.17 12.34
C LEU A 11 -18.83 1.11 12.40
N PRO A 12 -18.12 2.01 13.11
CA PRO A 12 -16.67 1.94 13.16
C PRO A 12 -16.14 0.65 13.81
N LEU A 13 -16.80 0.13 14.85
CA LEU A 13 -16.42 -1.17 15.45
C LEU A 13 -16.63 -2.33 14.49
N PHE A 14 -17.70 -2.31 13.70
CA PHE A 14 -17.94 -3.34 12.70
C PHE A 14 -16.94 -3.30 11.55
N CYS A 15 -16.59 -2.09 11.05
CA CYS A 15 -15.48 -1.94 10.10
C CYS A 15 -14.18 -2.52 10.65
N LEU A 16 -13.90 -2.32 11.95
CA LEU A 16 -12.69 -2.81 12.58
C LEU A 16 -12.69 -4.33 12.65
N LEU A 17 -13.82 -4.93 13.04
CA LEU A 17 -14.00 -6.38 13.02
C LEU A 17 -13.81 -6.97 11.62
N CYS A 18 -14.41 -6.36 10.58
CA CYS A 18 -14.25 -6.81 9.20
C CYS A 18 -12.79 -6.72 8.75
N SER A 19 -12.12 -5.60 9.03
CA SER A 19 -10.72 -5.38 8.68
C SER A 19 -9.81 -6.39 9.37
N PHE A 20 -9.96 -6.55 10.69
CA PHE A 20 -9.21 -7.51 11.49
C PHE A 20 -9.39 -8.94 10.97
N ALA A 21 -10.63 -9.37 10.74
CA ALA A 21 -10.93 -10.74 10.34
C ALA A 21 -10.41 -11.05 8.92
N VAL A 22 -10.59 -10.12 7.97
CA VAL A 22 -10.14 -10.31 6.59
C VAL A 22 -8.62 -10.24 6.48
N LEU A 23 -7.97 -9.26 7.11
CA LEU A 23 -6.50 -9.13 7.05
C LEU A 23 -5.78 -10.19 7.89
N ALA A 24 -6.42 -10.76 8.92
CA ALA A 24 -5.89 -11.97 9.56
C ALA A 24 -5.67 -13.09 8.53
N VAL A 25 -6.62 -13.27 7.61
CA VAL A 25 -6.56 -14.33 6.58
C VAL A 25 -5.76 -13.90 5.35
N CYS A 26 -5.81 -12.63 4.95
CA CYS A 26 -5.24 -12.21 3.67
C CYS A 26 -3.80 -11.70 3.76
N SER A 27 -3.35 -11.10 4.86
CA SER A 27 -2.01 -10.50 4.96
C SER A 27 -1.01 -11.48 5.57
N ARG A 28 0.16 -11.63 4.94
CA ARG A 28 1.27 -12.45 5.46
C ARG A 28 1.95 -11.84 6.69
N SER A 29 1.66 -10.57 7.00
CA SER A 29 2.11 -9.94 8.24
C SER A 29 1.32 -10.43 9.46
N SER A 30 0.17 -11.10 9.25
CA SER A 30 -0.69 -11.53 10.34
C SER A 30 -0.07 -12.67 11.17
N PRO A 31 -0.50 -12.84 12.44
CA PRO A 31 -0.06 -13.97 13.26
C PRO A 31 -0.43 -15.37 12.73
N LEU A 32 -1.26 -15.48 11.69
CA LEU A 32 -1.57 -16.76 11.06
C LEU A 32 -0.44 -17.27 10.15
N TYR A 33 0.55 -16.43 9.87
CA TYR A 33 1.68 -16.72 9.01
C TYR A 33 2.99 -16.75 9.80
N ALA A 34 3.95 -17.57 9.34
CA ALA A 34 5.26 -17.65 9.98
C ALA A 34 6.05 -16.33 9.90
N THR A 35 5.94 -15.62 8.77
CA THR A 35 6.51 -14.29 8.52
C THR A 35 5.89 -13.69 7.25
N ASN A 36 6.12 -12.39 7.03
CA ASN A 36 5.98 -11.80 5.70
C ASN A 36 7.33 -11.95 4.98
N ASP A 37 7.36 -12.77 3.94
CA ASP A 37 8.55 -13.07 3.12
C ASP A 37 8.72 -12.07 1.96
N TRP A 38 7.82 -11.10 1.81
CA TRP A 38 7.87 -10.15 0.71
C TRP A 38 9.01 -9.16 0.87
N VAL A 39 9.77 -8.97 -0.20
CA VAL A 39 10.96 -8.15 -0.22
C VAL A 39 10.70 -6.68 0.11
N ASP A 40 9.58 -6.12 -0.36
CA ASP A 40 9.20 -4.73 -0.07
C ASP A 40 8.90 -4.55 1.44
N ALA A 41 8.09 -5.45 2.02
CA ALA A 41 7.77 -5.44 3.45
C ALA A 41 9.03 -5.56 4.33
N ASN A 42 9.97 -6.43 3.94
CA ASN A 42 11.23 -6.59 4.68
C ASN A 42 12.11 -5.34 4.58
N ILE A 43 12.28 -4.72 3.42
CA ILE A 43 13.04 -3.46 3.28
C ILE A 43 12.44 -2.38 4.18
N TYR A 44 11.13 -2.17 4.13
CA TYR A 44 10.48 -1.11 4.92
C TYR A 44 10.67 -1.35 6.41
N PHE A 45 10.52 -2.59 6.85
CA PHE A 45 10.63 -2.95 8.25
C PHE A 45 12.07 -2.92 8.75
N THR A 46 13.04 -3.37 7.95
CA THR A 46 14.48 -3.24 8.24
C THR A 46 14.87 -1.78 8.43
N ILE A 47 14.42 -0.88 7.54
CA ILE A 47 14.65 0.57 7.70
C ILE A 47 13.99 1.10 8.97
N GLY A 48 12.71 0.76 9.20
CA GLY A 48 11.99 1.16 10.42
C GLY A 48 12.66 0.70 11.71
N ARG A 49 13.24 -0.51 11.73
CA ARG A 49 14.06 -1.02 12.84
C ARG A 49 15.39 -0.28 12.98
N GLY A 50 16.08 -0.01 11.88
CA GLY A 50 17.31 0.78 11.86
C GLY A 50 17.11 2.20 12.42
N MET A 51 15.95 2.81 12.17
CA MET A 51 15.60 4.13 12.72
C MET A 51 15.55 4.16 14.25
N HIS A 52 15.20 3.05 14.93
CA HIS A 52 15.29 2.95 16.40
C HIS A 52 16.73 2.98 16.91
N GLN A 53 17.70 2.73 16.04
CA GLN A 53 19.14 2.77 16.34
C GLN A 53 19.80 4.06 15.85
N GLY A 54 19.00 5.05 15.42
CA GLY A 54 19.49 6.35 14.96
C GLY A 54 19.92 6.37 13.49
N LEU A 55 19.67 5.31 12.73
CA LEU A 55 19.94 5.29 11.29
C LEU A 55 18.89 6.11 10.53
N MET A 56 19.36 6.95 9.61
CA MET A 56 18.54 7.82 8.78
C MET A 56 18.26 7.17 7.42
N PRO A 57 16.99 7.02 6.99
CA PRO A 57 16.69 6.49 5.66
C PRO A 57 17.34 7.34 4.55
N TYR A 58 17.69 6.69 3.44
CA TYR A 58 18.47 7.20 2.29
C TYR A 58 19.95 7.49 2.56
N ARG A 59 20.29 8.08 3.71
CA ARG A 59 21.68 8.38 4.09
C ARG A 59 22.41 7.12 4.56
N ASP A 60 21.83 6.44 5.55
CA ASP A 60 22.45 5.31 6.23
C ASP A 60 21.86 3.96 5.79
N LEU A 61 20.62 3.95 5.27
CA LEU A 61 19.94 2.78 4.72
C LEU A 61 19.19 3.17 3.45
N LEU A 62 19.59 2.64 2.30
CA LEU A 62 19.04 3.03 1.01
C LEU A 62 17.78 2.25 0.64
N ASP A 63 16.73 2.99 0.31
CA ASP A 63 15.60 2.56 -0.52
C ASP A 63 15.02 3.79 -1.24
N HIS A 64 14.01 3.63 -2.09
CA HIS A 64 13.45 4.64 -2.97
C HIS A 64 11.94 4.88 -2.77
N LYS A 65 11.31 4.32 -1.73
CA LYS A 65 9.96 4.73 -1.29
C LYS A 65 10.00 5.97 -0.41
N GLY A 66 8.82 6.50 -0.08
CA GLY A 66 8.70 7.76 0.64
C GLY A 66 8.91 7.64 2.16
N PRO A 67 9.35 8.72 2.84
CA PRO A 67 9.76 8.68 4.24
C PRO A 67 8.61 8.35 5.22
N LEU A 68 7.37 8.71 4.88
CA LEU A 68 6.23 8.42 5.73
C LEU A 68 6.00 6.91 5.85
N LEU A 69 6.32 6.15 4.79
CA LEU A 69 6.24 4.69 4.83
C LEU A 69 7.21 4.13 5.88
N TYR A 70 8.45 4.61 5.94
CA TYR A 70 9.40 4.17 6.97
C TYR A 70 9.02 4.62 8.37
N LEU A 71 8.40 5.80 8.53
CA LEU A 71 7.86 6.24 9.82
C LEU A 71 6.73 5.33 10.32
N LEU A 72 5.88 4.82 9.43
CA LEU A 72 4.89 3.78 9.77
C LEU A 72 5.61 2.51 10.27
N HIS A 73 6.67 2.09 9.59
CA HIS A 73 7.43 0.90 9.97
C HIS A 73 8.26 1.08 11.25
N TRP A 74 8.75 2.28 11.52
CA TRP A 74 9.34 2.65 12.80
C TRP A 74 8.33 2.50 13.94
N ALA A 75 7.08 2.95 13.74
CA ALA A 75 6.00 2.77 14.70
C ALA A 75 5.62 1.28 14.86
N ALA A 76 5.60 0.50 13.77
CA ALA A 76 5.39 -0.94 13.82
C ALA A 76 6.49 -1.65 14.61
N ALA A 77 7.76 -1.29 14.39
CA ALA A 77 8.92 -1.85 15.07
C ALA A 77 8.91 -1.55 16.59
N ALA A 78 8.26 -0.46 17.01
CA ALA A 78 8.07 -0.14 18.43
C ALA A 78 7.07 -1.10 19.12
N VAL A 79 6.16 -1.73 18.36
CA VAL A 79 5.23 -2.75 18.89
C VAL A 79 5.90 -4.13 18.94
N SER A 80 6.57 -4.51 17.86
CA SER A 80 7.36 -5.73 17.78
C SER A 80 8.51 -5.48 16.83
N SER A 81 9.75 -5.68 17.27
CA SER A 81 10.94 -5.57 16.43
C SER A 81 11.41 -6.91 15.86
N THR A 82 10.73 -8.01 16.23
CA THR A 82 11.10 -9.40 15.89
C THR A 82 10.03 -10.12 15.06
N SER A 83 8.93 -9.42 14.72
CA SER A 83 7.86 -9.95 13.88
C SER A 83 7.07 -8.83 13.22
N PHE A 84 6.33 -9.16 12.15
CA PHE A 84 5.44 -8.24 11.44
C PHE A 84 4.13 -7.92 12.19
N PHE A 85 4.00 -8.30 13.47
CA PHE A 85 2.76 -8.05 14.23
C PHE A 85 2.39 -6.56 14.29
N GLY A 86 3.37 -5.68 14.50
CA GLY A 86 3.15 -4.23 14.48
C GLY A 86 2.68 -3.72 13.12
N VAL A 87 3.22 -4.28 12.04
CA VAL A 87 2.83 -3.97 10.66
C VAL A 87 1.40 -4.39 10.41
N TRP A 88 1.03 -5.60 10.81
CA TRP A 88 -0.34 -6.11 10.69
C TRP A 88 -1.37 -5.24 11.43
N LEU A 89 -1.02 -4.71 12.60
CA LEU A 89 -1.91 -3.75 13.28
C LEU A 89 -2.11 -2.47 12.45
N LEU A 90 -1.07 -1.98 11.77
CA LEU A 90 -1.19 -0.82 10.87
C LEU A 90 -2.05 -1.14 9.64
N GLU A 91 -1.89 -2.32 9.04
CA GLU A 91 -2.78 -2.79 7.95
C GLU A 91 -4.23 -2.84 8.43
N VAL A 92 -4.49 -3.39 9.63
CA VAL A 92 -5.84 -3.43 10.23
C VAL A 92 -6.41 -2.02 10.43
N LEU A 93 -5.60 -1.05 10.85
CA LEU A 93 -6.03 0.35 10.99
C LEU A 93 -6.28 1.01 9.63
N ALA A 94 -5.44 0.76 8.64
CA ALA A 94 -5.60 1.26 7.27
C ALA A 94 -6.87 0.69 6.62
N GLY A 95 -7.09 -0.62 6.74
CA GLY A 95 -8.29 -1.29 6.26
C GLY A 95 -9.56 -0.87 7.00
N TRP A 96 -9.47 -0.63 8.31
CA TRP A 96 -10.57 -0.05 9.08
C TRP A 96 -10.96 1.32 8.53
N ALA A 97 -9.98 2.21 8.31
CA ALA A 97 -10.21 3.55 7.79
C ALA A 97 -10.79 3.50 6.35
N PHE A 98 -10.29 2.60 5.51
CA PHE A 98 -10.80 2.35 4.16
C PHE A 98 -12.27 1.90 4.18
N LEU A 99 -12.58 0.88 4.99
CA LEU A 99 -13.95 0.38 5.12
C LEU A 99 -14.87 1.42 5.75
N TYR A 100 -14.40 2.22 6.70
CA TYR A 100 -15.18 3.29 7.28
C TYR A 100 -15.52 4.38 6.26
N ALA A 101 -14.54 4.85 5.48
CA ALA A 101 -14.79 5.81 4.40
C ALA A 101 -15.74 5.23 3.32
N SER A 102 -15.54 3.96 2.96
CA SER A 102 -16.43 3.25 2.03
C SER A 102 -17.85 3.10 2.57
N ALA A 103 -18.01 2.82 3.87
CA ALA A 103 -19.31 2.78 4.53
C ALA A 103 -20.02 4.13 4.46
N ARG A 104 -19.28 5.22 4.65
CA ARG A 104 -19.82 6.59 4.54
C ARG A 104 -20.28 6.89 3.12
N SER A 105 -19.54 6.46 2.11
CA SER A 105 -19.96 6.53 0.70
C SER A 105 -21.24 5.73 0.43
N LEU A 106 -21.31 4.50 0.93
CA LEU A 106 -22.51 3.66 0.77
C LEU A 106 -23.74 4.29 1.42
N LEU A 107 -23.60 4.87 2.62
CA LEU A 107 -24.71 5.50 3.34
C LEU A 107 -25.31 6.72 2.62
N LEU A 108 -24.61 7.33 1.67
CA LEU A 108 -25.16 8.42 0.84
C LEU A 108 -26.24 7.93 -0.13
N TYR A 109 -26.13 6.67 -0.58
CA TYR A 109 -26.98 6.10 -1.64
C TYR A 109 -27.78 4.88 -1.17
N CYS A 110 -27.42 4.31 -0.03
CA CYS A 110 -27.96 3.07 0.49
C CYS A 110 -28.32 3.17 1.98
N GLY A 111 -29.28 2.36 2.42
CA GLY A 111 -29.63 2.26 3.84
C GLY A 111 -28.59 1.48 4.64
N ARG A 112 -28.54 1.72 5.96
CA ARG A 112 -27.59 1.07 6.90
C ARG A 112 -27.52 -0.45 6.73
N GLY A 113 -28.67 -1.11 6.53
CA GLY A 113 -28.72 -2.55 6.34
C GLY A 113 -27.83 -3.09 5.22
N TRP A 114 -27.92 -2.46 4.05
CA TRP A 114 -27.07 -2.80 2.91
C TRP A 114 -25.60 -2.50 3.21
N THR A 115 -25.31 -1.37 3.85
CA THR A 115 -23.95 -1.00 4.25
C THR A 115 -23.31 -2.06 5.15
N PHE A 116 -23.98 -2.53 6.20
CA PHE A 116 -23.44 -3.57 7.07
C PHE A 116 -23.26 -4.91 6.34
N PHE A 117 -24.14 -5.25 5.40
CA PHE A 117 -24.02 -6.45 4.59
C PHE A 117 -22.84 -6.38 3.60
N SER A 118 -22.62 -5.22 2.95
CA SER A 118 -21.63 -5.09 1.88
C SER A 118 -20.20 -4.91 2.37
N LEU A 119 -19.97 -4.38 3.57
CA LEU A 119 -18.62 -4.10 4.08
C LEU A 119 -17.69 -5.32 4.17
N PRO A 120 -18.08 -6.46 4.78
CA PRO A 120 -17.21 -7.64 4.80
C PRO A 120 -16.95 -8.14 3.37
N LEU A 121 -17.95 -8.13 2.49
CA LEU A 121 -17.79 -8.55 1.10
C LEU A 121 -16.84 -7.62 0.32
N LEU A 122 -16.95 -6.30 0.53
CA LEU A 122 -16.02 -5.33 -0.03
C LEU A 122 -14.59 -5.59 0.46
N ALA A 123 -14.40 -5.87 1.75
CA ALA A 123 -13.10 -6.22 2.31
C ALA A 123 -12.53 -7.47 1.61
N ALA A 124 -13.30 -8.56 1.51
CA ALA A 124 -12.86 -9.76 0.81
C ALA A 124 -12.51 -9.49 -0.67
N CYS A 125 -13.37 -8.77 -1.40
CA CYS A 125 -13.13 -8.47 -2.81
C CYS A 125 -11.82 -7.69 -3.05
N VAL A 126 -11.41 -6.86 -2.10
CA VAL A 126 -10.18 -6.04 -2.19
C VAL A 126 -8.98 -6.84 -1.70
N TYR A 127 -9.00 -7.32 -0.47
CA TYR A 127 -7.84 -7.91 0.19
C TYR A 127 -7.54 -9.36 -0.21
N ALA A 128 -8.51 -10.11 -0.75
CA ALA A 128 -8.23 -11.43 -1.33
C ALA A 128 -7.75 -11.34 -2.79
N SER A 129 -7.61 -10.13 -3.36
CA SER A 129 -7.23 -9.95 -4.75
C SER A 129 -5.73 -10.11 -4.98
N PRO A 130 -5.28 -10.61 -6.16
CA PRO A 130 -3.86 -10.70 -6.48
C PRO A 130 -3.08 -9.39 -6.34
N ALA A 131 -3.71 -8.24 -6.59
CA ALA A 131 -3.09 -6.93 -6.42
C ALA A 131 -2.78 -6.57 -4.96
N PHE A 132 -3.36 -7.27 -3.98
CA PHE A 132 -2.96 -7.13 -2.58
C PHE A 132 -1.56 -7.69 -2.30
N ALA A 133 -1.05 -8.55 -3.20
CA ALA A 133 0.24 -9.22 -3.05
C ALA A 133 0.31 -9.93 -1.68
N GLN A 134 1.37 -9.72 -0.91
CA GLN A 134 1.58 -10.31 0.41
C GLN A 134 1.03 -9.47 1.58
N GLY A 135 0.51 -8.26 1.33
CA GLY A 135 0.22 -7.24 2.34
C GLY A 135 1.43 -6.33 2.62
N ASP A 136 1.21 -5.23 3.32
CA ASP A 136 2.23 -4.22 3.67
C ASP A 136 2.77 -3.40 2.48
N SER A 137 1.93 -3.18 1.46
CA SER A 137 2.30 -2.38 0.29
C SER A 137 2.14 -0.88 0.53
N ALA A 138 2.95 -0.06 -0.14
CA ALA A 138 2.76 1.39 -0.14
C ALA A 138 1.36 1.78 -0.66
N GLU A 139 0.87 1.05 -1.66
CA GLU A 139 -0.47 1.17 -2.25
C GLU A 139 -1.58 0.93 -1.22
N GLU A 140 -1.42 -0.08 -0.37
CA GLU A 140 -2.39 -0.41 0.68
C GLU A 140 -2.55 0.73 1.67
N PHE A 141 -1.45 1.28 2.19
CA PHE A 141 -1.52 2.39 3.15
C PHE A 141 -2.11 3.67 2.53
N CYS A 142 -2.09 3.79 1.20
CA CYS A 142 -2.73 4.91 0.49
C CYS A 142 -4.24 4.69 0.25
N LEU A 143 -4.72 3.45 0.29
CA LEU A 143 -6.12 3.11 0.02
C LEU A 143 -7.14 3.86 0.92
N PRO A 144 -6.98 3.98 2.25
CA PRO A 144 -7.89 4.77 3.07
C PRO A 144 -7.90 6.26 2.71
N LEU A 145 -6.74 6.82 2.33
CA LEU A 145 -6.59 8.22 1.94
C LEU A 145 -7.37 8.52 0.66
N LEU A 146 -7.30 7.60 -0.31
CA LEU A 146 -8.08 7.66 -1.54
C LEU A 146 -9.59 7.50 -1.29
N ALA A 147 -9.98 6.60 -0.38
CA ALA A 147 -11.39 6.36 -0.05
C ALA A 147 -12.04 7.56 0.64
N ILE A 148 -11.31 8.27 1.50
CA ILE A 148 -11.79 9.51 2.13
C ILE A 148 -12.05 10.58 1.08
N ALA A 149 -11.14 10.75 0.10
CA ALA A 149 -11.32 11.70 -0.99
C ALA A 149 -12.53 11.36 -1.86
N LEU A 150 -12.71 10.08 -2.20
CA LEU A 150 -13.87 9.59 -2.93
C LEU A 150 -15.17 9.81 -2.13
N TYR A 151 -15.17 9.58 -0.82
CA TYR A 151 -16.32 9.87 0.05
C TYR A 151 -16.71 11.35 0.00
N PHE A 152 -15.76 12.28 0.20
CA PHE A 152 -16.07 13.70 0.16
C PHE A 152 -16.51 14.17 -1.22
N PHE A 153 -15.92 13.61 -2.29
CA PHE A 153 -16.36 13.85 -3.65
C PHE A 153 -17.85 13.48 -3.80
N LEU A 154 -18.23 12.25 -3.44
CA LEU A 154 -19.61 11.77 -3.53
C LEU A 154 -20.57 12.56 -2.62
N ALA A 155 -20.14 12.93 -1.42
CA ALA A 155 -20.96 13.69 -0.48
C ALA A 155 -21.28 15.10 -1.00
N CYS A 156 -20.31 15.76 -1.63
CA CYS A 156 -20.50 17.13 -2.13
C CYS A 156 -21.25 17.18 -3.46
N PHE A 157 -21.05 16.18 -4.31
CA PHE A 157 -21.69 16.11 -5.64
C PHE A 157 -22.97 15.24 -5.71
N GLY A 158 -23.30 14.55 -4.61
CA GLY A 158 -24.44 13.67 -4.46
C GLY A 158 -25.70 14.35 -3.87
N PRO A 159 -26.60 13.56 -3.22
CA PRO A 159 -27.84 14.07 -2.63
C PRO A 159 -27.54 15.01 -1.46
N GLY A 160 -27.74 16.32 -1.64
CA GLY A 160 -27.52 17.33 -0.58
C GLY A 160 -26.52 18.45 -0.92
N LYS A 161 -26.01 18.50 -2.16
CA LYS A 161 -25.27 19.60 -2.83
C LYS A 161 -24.85 20.78 -1.93
N GLN A 162 -23.65 20.70 -1.37
CA GLN A 162 -22.98 21.86 -0.78
C GLN A 162 -21.51 21.86 -1.19
N LEU A 163 -20.96 23.05 -1.40
CA LEU A 163 -19.52 23.20 -1.58
C LEU A 163 -18.80 22.69 -0.32
N PRO A 164 -17.65 22.00 -0.47
CA PRO A 164 -16.85 21.61 0.68
C PRO A 164 -16.45 22.82 1.53
N SER A 165 -16.36 22.62 2.85
CA SER A 165 -15.75 23.60 3.75
C SER A 165 -14.22 23.61 3.57
N PHE A 166 -13.56 24.69 3.99
CA PHE A 166 -12.09 24.77 3.97
C PHE A 166 -11.42 23.65 4.78
N TRP A 167 -12.08 23.15 5.83
CA TRP A 167 -11.60 21.99 6.58
C TRP A 167 -11.55 20.72 5.72
N VAL A 168 -12.54 20.51 4.83
CA VAL A 168 -12.52 19.34 3.92
C VAL A 168 -11.38 19.45 2.90
N PHE A 169 -11.10 20.66 2.40
CA PHE A 169 -9.93 20.91 1.57
C PHE A 169 -8.62 20.62 2.32
N ALA A 170 -8.48 21.11 3.56
CA ALA A 170 -7.31 20.85 4.39
C ALA A 170 -7.14 19.36 4.72
N LEU A 171 -8.22 18.64 5.02
CA LEU A 171 -8.16 17.19 5.28
C LEU A 171 -7.71 16.41 4.04
N ASN A 172 -8.26 16.71 2.86
CA ASN A 172 -7.84 16.07 1.61
C ASN A 172 -6.41 16.49 1.23
N GLY A 173 -6.00 17.71 1.59
CA GLY A 173 -4.62 18.17 1.51
C GLY A 173 -3.68 17.34 2.38
N ALA A 174 -4.05 17.07 3.63
CA ALA A 174 -3.27 16.20 4.51
C ALA A 174 -3.21 14.75 3.97
N ALA A 175 -4.32 14.22 3.46
CA ALA A 175 -4.34 12.91 2.80
C ALA A 175 -3.42 12.87 1.57
N ALA A 176 -3.44 13.91 0.73
CA ALA A 176 -2.52 14.06 -0.40
C ALA A 176 -1.06 14.20 0.07
N GLY A 177 -0.79 14.95 1.13
CA GLY A 177 0.55 15.08 1.72
C GLY A 177 1.08 13.74 2.22
N ALA A 178 0.23 12.92 2.84
CA ALA A 178 0.60 11.57 3.25
C ALA A 178 0.89 10.67 2.04
N ILE A 179 0.05 10.68 0.99
CA ILE A 179 0.33 9.94 -0.25
C ILE A 179 1.63 10.42 -0.90
N PHE A 180 1.87 11.74 -0.94
CA PHE A 180 3.08 12.33 -1.51
C PHE A 180 4.34 11.82 -0.85
N TRP A 181 4.31 11.55 0.46
CA TRP A 181 5.44 11.01 1.22
C TRP A 181 5.40 9.50 1.46
N ILE A 182 4.43 8.78 0.89
CA ILE A 182 4.45 7.31 0.78
C ILE A 182 4.88 6.94 -0.64
N LYS A 183 4.09 7.37 -1.63
CA LYS A 183 4.30 7.13 -3.06
C LYS A 183 3.59 8.19 -3.89
N PHE A 184 4.31 9.23 -4.32
CA PHE A 184 3.74 10.38 -5.03
C PHE A 184 3.03 10.04 -6.37
N THR A 185 3.33 8.88 -6.98
CA THR A 185 2.62 8.42 -8.19
C THR A 185 1.16 8.03 -7.92
N LEU A 186 0.72 7.95 -6.66
CA LEU A 186 -0.68 7.68 -6.29
C LEU A 186 -1.51 8.96 -6.09
N LEU A 187 -0.95 10.14 -6.36
CA LEU A 187 -1.62 11.44 -6.19
C LEU A 187 -2.72 11.73 -7.20
N GLY A 188 -2.84 10.94 -8.28
CA GLY A 188 -3.73 11.24 -9.40
C GLY A 188 -5.18 11.54 -9.02
N LEU A 189 -5.75 10.78 -8.08
CA LEU A 189 -7.09 11.03 -7.56
C LEU A 189 -7.19 12.41 -6.88
N HIS A 190 -6.26 12.73 -5.99
CA HIS A 190 -6.26 13.99 -5.23
C HIS A 190 -5.97 15.20 -6.13
N PHE A 191 -5.11 15.03 -7.13
CA PHE A 191 -4.86 16.03 -8.16
C PHE A 191 -6.17 16.38 -8.89
N ALA A 192 -6.86 15.36 -9.43
CA ALA A 192 -8.13 15.56 -10.12
C ALA A 192 -9.21 16.11 -9.18
N TRP A 193 -9.28 15.63 -7.94
CA TRP A 193 -10.21 16.09 -6.92
C TRP A 193 -10.06 17.60 -6.68
N MET A 194 -8.84 18.07 -6.41
CA MET A 194 -8.59 19.49 -6.16
C MET A 194 -8.83 20.34 -7.42
N ALA A 195 -8.37 19.89 -8.58
CA ALA A 195 -8.60 20.59 -9.85
C ALA A 195 -10.10 20.76 -10.14
N CYS A 196 -10.90 19.70 -10.02
CA CYS A 196 -12.34 19.73 -10.27
C CYS A 196 -13.06 20.70 -9.30
N PHE A 197 -12.74 20.69 -8.01
CA PHE A 197 -13.35 21.63 -7.06
C PHE A 197 -12.90 23.08 -7.29
N ALA A 198 -11.63 23.31 -7.63
CA ALA A 198 -11.14 24.64 -7.96
C ALA A 198 -11.87 25.23 -9.17
N PHE A 199 -12.01 24.47 -10.26
CA PHE A 199 -12.76 24.89 -11.44
C PHE A 199 -14.25 25.06 -11.17
N LEU A 200 -14.85 24.19 -10.36
CA LEU A 200 -16.26 24.34 -9.94
C LEU A 200 -16.48 25.66 -9.18
N ILE A 201 -15.59 26.01 -8.23
CA ILE A 201 -15.72 27.23 -7.43
C ILE A 201 -15.43 28.47 -8.29
N TRP A 202 -14.39 28.42 -9.11
CA TRP A 202 -14.00 29.55 -9.95
C TRP A 202 -15.02 29.81 -11.06
N ILE A 203 -15.36 28.81 -11.87
CA ILE A 203 -16.21 28.99 -13.06
C ILE A 203 -17.69 28.84 -12.68
N GLY A 204 -18.03 27.77 -11.94
CA GLY A 204 -19.41 27.44 -11.58
C GLY A 204 -20.01 28.42 -10.57
N HIS A 205 -19.25 28.78 -9.53
CA HIS A 205 -19.67 29.73 -8.50
C HIS A 205 -19.12 31.15 -8.69
N ARG A 206 -18.37 31.40 -9.79
CA ARG A 206 -17.82 32.72 -10.14
C ARG A 206 -16.99 33.37 -9.02
N SER A 207 -16.28 32.56 -8.24
CA SER A 207 -15.51 33.04 -7.09
C SER A 207 -14.05 32.60 -7.16
N PHE A 208 -13.23 33.37 -7.87
CA PHE A 208 -11.80 33.10 -7.99
C PHE A 208 -11.06 33.13 -6.64
N GLY A 209 -11.34 34.14 -5.80
CA GLY A 209 -10.72 34.26 -4.47
C GLY A 209 -11.03 33.06 -3.57
N ARG A 210 -12.26 32.52 -3.61
CA ARG A 210 -12.60 31.31 -2.85
C ARG A 210 -11.92 30.06 -3.41
N ALA A 211 -11.73 29.97 -4.72
CA ALA A 211 -10.98 28.88 -5.34
C ALA A 211 -9.51 28.89 -4.89
N LEU A 212 -8.87 30.07 -4.89
CA LEU A 212 -7.51 30.23 -4.36
C LEU A 212 -7.42 29.89 -2.87
N ALA A 213 -8.37 30.34 -2.05
CA ALA A 213 -8.42 29.98 -0.63
C ALA A 213 -8.60 28.47 -0.41
N ALA A 214 -9.35 27.78 -1.29
CA ALA A 214 -9.51 26.33 -1.24
C ALA A 214 -8.21 25.60 -1.58
N CYS A 215 -7.49 26.03 -2.63
CA CYS A 215 -6.16 25.54 -2.96
C CYS A 215 -5.17 25.79 -1.81
N GLY A 216 -5.21 26.98 -1.20
CA GLY A 216 -4.39 27.33 -0.05
C GLY A 216 -4.67 26.44 1.17
N ALA A 217 -5.94 26.15 1.46
CA ALA A 217 -6.31 25.22 2.53
C ALA A 217 -5.80 23.79 2.24
N PHE A 218 -5.91 23.32 1.00
CA PHE A 218 -5.37 22.03 0.58
C PHE A 218 -3.84 21.96 0.72
N LEU A 219 -3.12 22.97 0.24
CA LEU A 219 -1.67 23.06 0.40
C LEU A 219 -1.25 23.17 1.87
N GLY A 220 -2.02 23.90 2.68
CA GLY A 220 -1.84 23.94 4.13
C GLY A 220 -1.96 22.56 4.78
N GLY A 221 -2.94 21.76 4.35
CA GLY A 221 -3.07 20.36 4.74
C GLY A 221 -1.85 19.52 4.35
N MET A 222 -1.35 19.66 3.12
CA MET A 222 -0.13 18.96 2.67
C MET A 222 1.09 19.36 3.51
N ALA A 223 1.20 20.65 3.86
CA ALA A 223 2.30 21.18 4.67
C ALA A 223 2.29 20.60 6.10
N VAL A 224 1.11 20.38 6.70
CA VAL A 224 0.98 19.75 8.03
C VAL A 224 1.64 18.37 8.08
N ILE A 225 1.61 17.61 6.98
CA ILE A 225 2.30 16.31 6.90
C ILE A 225 3.77 16.46 6.48
N SER A 226 4.05 17.38 5.56
CA SER A 226 5.39 17.53 4.98
C SER A 226 6.41 18.10 5.96
N VAL A 227 6.03 19.07 6.79
CA VAL A 227 6.95 19.72 7.72
C VAL A 227 7.52 18.75 8.77
N PRO A 228 6.69 17.92 9.46
CA PRO A 228 7.22 16.91 10.38
C PRO A 228 8.17 15.90 9.73
N ILE A 229 7.96 15.58 8.45
CA ILE A 229 8.82 14.66 7.70
C ILE A 229 10.14 15.32 7.35
N LEU A 230 10.13 16.55 6.85
CA LEU A 230 11.34 17.25 6.41
C LEU A 230 12.25 17.68 7.57
N LEU A 231 11.68 17.94 8.75
CA LEU A 231 12.41 18.51 9.88
C LEU A 231 13.56 17.60 10.38
N PRO A 232 13.38 16.28 10.63
CA PRO A 232 14.48 15.39 10.99
C PRO A 232 15.60 15.33 9.94
N TYR A 233 15.25 15.34 8.65
CA TYR A 233 16.25 15.36 7.57
C TYR A 233 17.02 16.67 7.51
N ALA A 234 16.36 17.79 7.77
CA ALA A 234 17.01 19.10 7.83
C ALA A 234 18.00 19.18 9.00
N LEU A 235 17.57 18.75 10.19
CA LEU A 235 18.41 18.75 11.39
C LEU A 235 19.56 17.74 11.30
N GLY A 236 19.35 16.61 10.62
CA GLY A 236 20.34 15.56 10.41
C GLY A 236 21.24 15.74 9.18
N GLY A 237 21.10 16.84 8.43
CA GLY A 237 21.89 17.10 7.21
C GLY A 237 21.62 16.15 6.04
N ALA A 238 20.49 15.43 6.06
CA ALA A 238 20.14 14.36 5.11
C ALA A 238 19.10 14.78 4.05
N LEU A 239 18.77 16.08 3.95
CA LEU A 239 17.88 16.58 2.90
C LEU A 239 18.41 16.25 1.48
N PRO A 240 19.71 16.41 1.16
CA PRO A 240 20.22 16.05 -0.15
C PRO A 240 19.98 14.57 -0.49
N ASP A 241 20.22 13.65 0.46
CA ASP A 241 19.97 12.22 0.27
C ASP A 241 18.48 11.94 0.00
N LEU A 242 17.58 12.55 0.77
CA LEU A 242 16.14 12.43 0.56
C LEU A 242 15.74 12.91 -0.83
N PHE A 243 16.17 14.12 -1.23
CA PHE A 243 15.75 14.68 -2.52
C PHE A 243 16.36 13.93 -3.71
N GLN A 244 17.63 13.56 -3.61
CA GLN A 244 18.32 12.80 -4.65
C GLN A 244 17.73 11.41 -4.83
N THR A 245 17.46 10.69 -3.75
CA THR A 245 16.96 9.31 -3.83
C THR A 245 15.45 9.29 -4.09
N TYR A 246 14.63 9.98 -3.29
CA TYR A 246 13.18 9.86 -3.40
C TYR A 246 12.64 10.55 -4.66
N PHE A 247 13.15 11.74 -5.01
CA PHE A 247 12.70 12.45 -6.21
C PHE A 247 13.63 12.22 -7.39
N GLY A 248 14.93 12.46 -7.23
CA GLY A 248 15.90 12.36 -8.32
C GLY A 248 15.85 11.00 -8.99
N ALA A 249 16.14 9.93 -8.27
CA ALA A 249 16.17 8.58 -8.82
C ALA A 249 14.81 8.13 -9.40
N ASN A 250 13.70 8.38 -8.70
CA ASN A 250 12.38 7.99 -9.23
C ASN A 250 11.97 8.76 -10.50
N LEU A 251 12.41 10.02 -10.67
CA LEU A 251 12.07 10.83 -11.84
C LEU A 251 13.03 10.62 -13.02
N THR A 252 14.30 10.28 -12.76
CA THR A 252 15.32 10.17 -13.81
C THR A 252 15.66 8.74 -14.19
N SER A 253 15.63 7.78 -13.26
CA SER A 253 16.16 6.43 -13.51
C SER A 253 15.31 5.60 -14.46
N TYR A 254 14.05 5.96 -14.69
CA TYR A 254 13.18 5.31 -15.69
C TYR A 254 13.18 6.01 -17.06
N ALA A 255 13.89 7.14 -17.22
CA ALA A 255 13.84 8.01 -18.39
C ALA A 255 14.95 7.75 -19.43
N THR A 256 15.60 6.57 -19.41
CA THR A 256 16.79 6.29 -20.22
C THR A 256 16.53 6.14 -21.72
N THR A 257 15.26 6.13 -22.15
CA THR A 257 14.87 6.09 -23.56
C THR A 257 13.87 7.21 -23.86
N PRO A 258 14.01 8.00 -24.94
CA PRO A 258 12.99 8.96 -25.34
C PRO A 258 11.65 8.26 -25.53
N THR A 259 10.73 8.45 -24.58
CA THR A 259 9.40 7.87 -24.68
C THR A 259 8.56 8.74 -25.62
N HIS A 260 7.92 8.11 -26.60
CA HIS A 260 6.96 8.78 -27.46
C HIS A 260 5.83 9.40 -26.60
N TRP A 261 5.25 10.53 -27.02
CA TRP A 261 4.23 11.25 -26.24
C TRP A 261 3.00 10.39 -25.88
N SER A 262 2.76 9.33 -26.65
CA SER A 262 1.66 8.37 -26.42
C SER A 262 2.01 7.24 -25.45
N THR A 263 3.28 7.04 -25.08
CA THR A 263 3.71 5.95 -24.17
C THR A 263 2.97 5.96 -22.84
N PRO A 264 2.78 7.11 -22.14
CA PRO A 264 1.98 7.13 -20.91
C PRO A 264 0.54 6.64 -21.10
N LEU A 265 -0.09 6.98 -22.23
CA LEU A 265 -1.45 6.53 -22.55
C LEU A 265 -1.49 5.05 -22.90
N TYR A 266 -0.50 4.55 -23.62
CA TYR A 266 -0.35 3.12 -23.91
C TYR A 266 -0.18 2.32 -22.61
N ASN A 267 0.72 2.77 -21.72
CA ASN A 267 0.95 2.12 -20.42
C ASN A 267 -0.31 2.11 -19.55
N LEU A 268 -1.06 3.21 -19.52
CA LEU A 268 -2.35 3.29 -18.83
C LEU A 268 -3.32 2.21 -19.34
N VAL A 269 -3.47 2.09 -20.66
CA VAL A 269 -4.41 1.12 -21.26
C VAL A 269 -3.95 -0.31 -21.00
N MET A 270 -2.69 -0.63 -21.30
CA MET A 270 -2.19 -2.00 -21.21
C MET A 270 -2.06 -2.47 -19.75
N SER A 271 -1.48 -1.64 -18.88
CA SER A 271 -1.34 -1.97 -17.46
C SER A 271 -2.69 -1.96 -16.74
N GLY A 272 -3.59 -1.04 -17.12
CA GLY A 272 -4.95 -1.00 -16.61
C GLY A 272 -5.77 -2.24 -17.01
N LEU A 273 -5.66 -2.67 -18.27
CA LEU A 273 -6.31 -3.91 -18.75
C LEU A 273 -5.72 -5.14 -18.06
N SER A 274 -4.39 -5.25 -18.00
CA SER A 274 -3.71 -6.36 -17.30
C SER A 274 -4.13 -6.43 -15.82
N THR A 275 -4.17 -5.29 -15.13
CA THR A 275 -4.65 -5.18 -13.75
C THR A 275 -6.10 -5.66 -13.63
N ALA A 276 -6.99 -5.19 -14.50
CA ALA A 276 -8.41 -5.54 -14.46
C ALA A 276 -8.64 -7.03 -14.72
N LEU A 277 -7.89 -7.64 -15.64
CA LEU A 277 -7.95 -9.06 -15.95
C LEU A 277 -7.40 -9.92 -14.81
N ALA A 278 -6.33 -9.47 -14.15
CA ALA A 278 -5.78 -10.16 -12.98
C ALA A 278 -6.68 -10.02 -11.73
N ASN A 279 -7.52 -8.98 -11.68
CA ASN A 279 -8.35 -8.67 -10.51
C ASN A 279 -9.82 -8.42 -10.88
N PRO A 280 -10.51 -9.40 -11.49
CA PRO A 280 -11.79 -9.18 -12.14
C PRO A 280 -12.89 -8.76 -11.16
N VAL A 281 -12.86 -9.23 -9.91
CA VAL A 281 -13.94 -9.00 -8.94
C VAL A 281 -14.11 -7.51 -8.62
N TRP A 282 -13.08 -6.86 -8.07
CA TRP A 282 -13.17 -5.44 -7.75
C TRP A 282 -13.14 -4.57 -9.01
N ALA A 283 -12.48 -5.01 -10.10
CA ALA A 283 -12.45 -4.27 -11.36
C ALA A 283 -13.84 -4.19 -12.01
N VAL A 284 -14.59 -5.29 -12.05
CA VAL A 284 -15.98 -5.30 -12.54
C VAL A 284 -16.88 -4.46 -11.64
N LEU A 285 -16.73 -4.53 -10.32
CA LEU A 285 -17.49 -3.69 -9.39
C LEU A 285 -17.20 -2.19 -9.62
N ALA A 286 -15.94 -1.82 -9.78
CA ALA A 286 -15.52 -0.45 -10.09
C ALA A 286 -16.09 0.01 -11.44
N LEU A 287 -16.02 -0.82 -12.48
CA LEU A 287 -16.52 -0.51 -13.82
C LEU A 287 -18.04 -0.36 -13.83
N VAL A 288 -18.78 -1.36 -13.35
CA VAL A 288 -20.25 -1.35 -13.32
C VAL A 288 -20.77 -0.22 -12.43
N GLY A 289 -20.13 -0.01 -11.28
CA GLY A 289 -20.40 1.12 -10.39
C GLY A 289 -20.16 2.46 -11.06
N GLY A 290 -18.99 2.65 -11.67
CA GLY A 290 -18.63 3.87 -12.39
C GLY A 290 -19.61 4.18 -13.52
N VAL A 291 -19.90 3.20 -14.38
CA VAL A 291 -20.88 3.32 -15.47
C VAL A 291 -22.26 3.69 -14.94
N PHE A 292 -22.70 3.08 -13.84
CA PHE A 292 -23.97 3.42 -13.19
C PHE A 292 -24.01 4.89 -12.74
N PHE A 293 -22.98 5.37 -12.06
CA PHE A 293 -22.92 6.75 -11.55
C PHE A 293 -22.80 7.79 -12.68
N VAL A 294 -22.12 7.44 -13.77
CA VAL A 294 -21.97 8.31 -14.96
C VAL A 294 -23.26 8.33 -15.80
N LEU A 295 -23.88 7.19 -16.07
CA LEU A 295 -25.00 7.14 -17.02
C LEU A 295 -26.36 7.40 -16.35
N ARG A 296 -26.58 6.96 -15.12
CA ARG A 296 -27.90 7.06 -14.49
C ARG A 296 -28.27 8.51 -14.20
N ARG A 297 -29.48 8.90 -14.62
CA ARG A 297 -30.03 10.24 -14.34
C ARG A 297 -30.37 10.37 -12.85
N GLY A 298 -30.09 11.54 -12.28
CA GLY A 298 -30.44 11.89 -10.91
C GLY A 298 -29.50 11.36 -9.82
N VAL A 299 -28.49 10.54 -10.14
CA VAL A 299 -27.50 10.05 -9.15
C VAL A 299 -26.41 11.09 -8.89
N LEU A 300 -25.80 11.61 -9.95
CA LEU A 300 -24.78 12.66 -9.92
C LEU A 300 -25.18 13.85 -10.79
N HIS A 301 -24.73 15.03 -10.40
CA HIS A 301 -24.79 16.24 -11.23
C HIS A 301 -23.96 16.08 -12.52
N PRO A 302 -24.34 16.67 -13.68
CA PRO A 302 -23.57 16.54 -14.92
C PRO A 302 -22.08 16.87 -14.79
N ALA A 303 -21.72 17.97 -14.13
CA ALA A 303 -20.32 18.32 -13.88
C ALA A 303 -19.58 17.27 -13.02
N ALA A 304 -20.29 16.61 -12.10
CA ALA A 304 -19.72 15.56 -11.27
C ALA A 304 -19.45 14.27 -12.04
N LYS A 305 -20.20 14.00 -13.12
CA LYS A 305 -19.95 12.85 -13.98
C LYS A 305 -18.61 13.00 -14.70
N ALA A 306 -18.36 14.18 -15.26
CA ALA A 306 -17.07 14.51 -15.86
C ALA A 306 -15.93 14.48 -14.83
N ALA A 307 -16.17 15.02 -13.62
CA ALA A 307 -15.18 14.97 -12.54
C ALA A 307 -14.87 13.54 -12.09
N LEU A 308 -15.86 12.65 -11.98
CA LEU A 308 -15.63 11.23 -11.65
C LEU A 308 -14.77 10.54 -12.71
N LEU A 309 -15.02 10.80 -14.00
CA LEU A 309 -14.18 10.29 -15.08
C LEU A 309 -12.75 10.83 -14.99
N ALA A 310 -12.59 12.10 -14.63
CA ALA A 310 -11.26 12.69 -14.41
C ALA A 310 -10.54 12.05 -13.23
N LEU A 311 -11.22 11.81 -12.10
CA LEU A 311 -10.66 11.10 -10.95
C LEU A 311 -10.12 9.72 -11.36
N VAL A 312 -10.93 8.91 -12.05
CA VAL A 312 -10.53 7.58 -12.52
C VAL A 312 -9.36 7.67 -13.50
N PHE A 313 -9.44 8.56 -14.48
CA PHE A 313 -8.39 8.74 -15.49
C PHE A 313 -7.06 9.12 -14.84
N PHE A 314 -7.03 10.17 -14.00
CA PHE A 314 -5.79 10.63 -13.38
C PHE A 314 -5.27 9.64 -12.34
N SER A 315 -6.14 8.88 -11.66
CA SER A 315 -5.69 7.78 -10.78
C SER A 315 -4.85 6.78 -11.56
N GLY A 316 -5.34 6.28 -12.69
CA GLY A 316 -4.57 5.35 -13.52
C GLY A 316 -3.37 6.01 -14.20
N PHE A 317 -3.55 7.23 -14.73
CA PHE A 317 -2.51 7.93 -15.48
C PHE A 317 -1.27 8.16 -14.62
N PHE A 318 -1.41 8.66 -13.40
CA PHE A 318 -0.25 8.90 -12.53
C PHE A 318 0.44 7.60 -12.08
N ILE A 319 -0.30 6.50 -11.92
CA ILE A 319 0.27 5.19 -11.56
C ILE A 319 1.20 4.66 -12.66
N TRP A 320 0.80 4.77 -13.93
CA TRP A 320 1.48 4.11 -15.07
C TRP A 320 2.13 5.05 -16.09
N ALA A 321 2.10 6.37 -15.88
CA ALA A 321 2.70 7.32 -16.81
C ALA A 321 4.21 7.10 -16.99
N GLY A 322 4.92 6.69 -15.93
CA GLY A 322 6.37 6.50 -15.93
C GLY A 322 6.86 5.14 -16.44
N SER A 323 6.10 4.06 -16.22
CA SER A 323 6.50 2.71 -16.65
C SER A 323 5.32 1.73 -16.67
N MET A 324 5.51 0.57 -17.31
CA MET A 324 4.66 -0.60 -17.03
C MET A 324 4.86 -1.06 -15.58
N GLY A 325 3.79 -1.55 -14.96
CA GLY A 325 3.72 -1.75 -13.51
C GLY A 325 3.73 -3.22 -13.06
N TRP A 326 4.06 -3.42 -11.79
CA TRP A 326 3.89 -4.69 -11.08
C TRP A 326 2.40 -4.94 -10.75
N PRO A 327 1.98 -6.20 -10.49
CA PRO A 327 0.57 -6.53 -10.24
C PRO A 327 -0.10 -5.69 -9.14
N TYR A 328 0.64 -5.31 -8.09
CA TYR A 328 0.14 -4.52 -6.97
C TYR A 328 -0.03 -3.03 -7.27
N TYR A 329 0.56 -2.48 -8.34
CA TYR A 329 0.43 -1.05 -8.69
C TYR A 329 -1.02 -0.66 -8.98
N GLY A 330 -1.84 -1.61 -9.42
CA GLY A 330 -3.25 -1.40 -9.69
C GLY A 330 -4.16 -1.42 -8.46
N PHE A 331 -3.66 -1.88 -7.30
CA PHE A 331 -4.43 -2.01 -6.05
C PHE A 331 -5.17 -0.73 -5.64
N PRO A 332 -4.60 0.49 -5.77
CA PRO A 332 -5.30 1.73 -5.43
C PRO A 332 -6.60 1.96 -6.20
N LEU A 333 -6.76 1.38 -7.40
CA LEU A 333 -8.01 1.48 -8.18
C LEU A 333 -9.16 0.68 -7.57
N SER A 334 -8.88 -0.27 -6.66
CA SER A 334 -9.89 -1.00 -5.91
C SER A 334 -10.77 -0.08 -5.05
N VAL A 335 -10.31 1.15 -4.75
CA VAL A 335 -11.10 2.18 -4.06
C VAL A 335 -12.45 2.43 -4.72
N TYR A 336 -12.54 2.28 -6.05
CA TYR A 336 -13.77 2.50 -6.81
C TYR A 336 -14.78 1.34 -6.71
N ALA A 337 -14.40 0.18 -6.17
CA ALA A 337 -15.29 -0.97 -6.01
C ALA A 337 -16.51 -0.67 -5.13
N VAL A 338 -16.40 0.30 -4.21
CA VAL A 338 -17.52 0.80 -3.39
C VAL A 338 -18.68 1.33 -4.25
N LEU A 339 -18.39 1.88 -5.44
CA LEU A 339 -19.42 2.34 -6.37
C LEU A 339 -20.25 1.18 -6.92
N GLY A 340 -19.64 0.01 -7.10
CA GLY A 340 -20.33 -1.22 -7.50
C GLY A 340 -21.32 -1.68 -6.44
N PHE A 341 -20.90 -1.70 -5.18
CA PHE A 341 -21.80 -2.01 -4.07
C PHE A 341 -22.90 -0.95 -3.89
N ALA A 342 -22.62 0.33 -4.13
CA ALA A 342 -23.64 1.38 -4.12
C ALA A 342 -24.67 1.18 -5.26
N CYS A 343 -24.21 0.81 -6.47
CA CYS A 343 -25.06 0.44 -7.60
C CYS A 343 -25.98 -0.72 -7.23
N LEU A 344 -25.43 -1.85 -6.76
CA LEU A 344 -26.18 -3.04 -6.35
C LEU A 344 -27.22 -2.71 -5.27
N GLY A 345 -26.82 -1.96 -4.23
CA GLY A 345 -27.73 -1.54 -3.17
C GLY A 345 -28.90 -0.69 -3.65
N SER A 346 -28.68 0.15 -4.67
CA SER A 346 -29.74 0.96 -5.30
C SER A 346 -30.72 0.12 -6.14
N LEU A 347 -30.28 -1.02 -6.67
CA LEU A 347 -31.09 -1.96 -7.44
C LEU A 347 -31.91 -2.84 -6.49
N VAL A 348 -31.29 -3.36 -5.43
CA VAL A 348 -31.96 -4.19 -4.41
C VAL A 348 -33.09 -3.44 -3.73
N GLN A 349 -32.96 -2.13 -3.48
CA GLN A 349 -34.03 -1.31 -2.91
C GLN A 349 -35.29 -1.21 -3.78
N LYS A 350 -35.22 -1.53 -5.08
CA LYS A 350 -36.38 -1.54 -5.98
C LYS A 350 -37.11 -2.87 -6.03
N LEU A 351 -36.54 -3.93 -5.46
CA LEU A 351 -37.20 -5.23 -5.46
C LEU A 351 -38.45 -5.19 -4.56
N PRO A 352 -39.59 -5.75 -5.02
CA PRO A 352 -40.85 -5.73 -4.25
C PRO A 352 -40.76 -6.53 -2.95
N ALA A 353 -39.83 -7.50 -2.88
CA ALA A 353 -39.52 -8.25 -1.68
C ALA A 353 -38.76 -7.37 -0.68
N ARG A 354 -39.50 -6.75 0.26
CA ARG A 354 -38.88 -6.14 1.44
C ARG A 354 -38.35 -7.27 2.32
N LEU A 355 -37.03 -7.48 2.32
CA LEU A 355 -36.38 -8.35 3.30
C LEU A 355 -36.83 -7.93 4.71
N PRO A 356 -37.28 -8.88 5.56
CA PRO A 356 -37.67 -8.55 6.92
C PRO A 356 -36.52 -7.82 7.62
N ARG A 357 -36.82 -6.77 8.41
CA ARG A 357 -35.79 -6.01 9.15
C ARG A 357 -34.86 -6.90 9.97
N ASN A 358 -35.35 -8.05 10.45
CA ASN A 358 -34.58 -9.02 11.22
C ASN A 358 -33.55 -9.77 10.35
N VAL A 359 -33.85 -10.05 9.08
CA VAL A 359 -32.92 -10.69 8.12
C VAL A 359 -31.78 -9.76 7.76
N VAL A 360 -32.06 -8.46 7.65
CA VAL A 360 -31.03 -7.42 7.45
C VAL A 360 -30.12 -7.25 8.67
N GLN A 361 -30.66 -7.49 9.88
CA GLN A 361 -29.90 -7.44 11.14
C GLN A 361 -29.11 -8.71 11.41
N ILE A 362 -29.57 -9.87 10.94
CA ILE A 362 -28.84 -11.14 11.07
C ILE A 362 -27.83 -11.29 9.91
N GLY A 363 -28.09 -10.67 8.76
CA GLY A 363 -27.35 -10.84 7.51
C GLY A 363 -25.89 -10.41 7.52
N PHE A 364 -25.42 -9.61 8.50
CA PHE A 364 -24.00 -9.25 8.57
C PHE A 364 -23.12 -10.42 9.05
N VAL A 365 -23.65 -11.34 9.87
CA VAL A 365 -22.93 -12.54 10.32
C VAL A 365 -22.66 -13.49 9.14
N PRO A 366 -23.67 -13.92 8.35
CA PRO A 366 -23.42 -14.74 7.17
C PRO A 366 -22.63 -13.98 6.10
N ALA A 367 -22.73 -12.65 6.00
CA ALA A 367 -21.87 -11.88 5.09
C ALA A 367 -20.39 -11.90 5.52
N LEU A 368 -20.11 -11.80 6.83
CA LEU A 368 -18.76 -11.96 7.35
C LEU A 368 -18.25 -13.39 7.18
N ALA A 369 -19.08 -14.40 7.46
CA ALA A 369 -18.71 -15.80 7.24
C ALA A 369 -18.43 -16.09 5.75
N LEU A 370 -19.28 -15.58 4.85
CA LEU A 370 -19.07 -15.68 3.40
C LEU A 370 -17.79 -14.94 2.99
N SER A 371 -17.55 -13.74 3.51
CA SER A 371 -16.30 -12.99 3.28
C SER A 371 -15.08 -13.81 3.67
N LEU A 372 -15.08 -14.43 4.85
CA LEU A 372 -13.95 -15.26 5.29
C LEU A 372 -13.80 -16.52 4.42
N ALA A 373 -14.90 -17.17 4.04
CA ALA A 373 -14.86 -18.30 3.13
C ALA A 373 -14.28 -17.90 1.75
N LEU A 374 -14.64 -16.72 1.24
CA LEU A 374 -14.07 -16.18 0.01
C LEU A 374 -12.57 -15.86 0.17
N CYS A 375 -12.15 -15.28 1.29
CA CYS A 375 -10.74 -15.03 1.56
C CYS A 375 -9.94 -16.35 1.60
N LEU A 376 -10.44 -17.36 2.31
CA LEU A 376 -9.82 -18.68 2.40
C LEU A 376 -9.73 -19.38 1.03
N ALA A 377 -10.73 -19.18 0.16
CA ALA A 377 -10.77 -19.81 -1.14
C ALA A 377 -9.93 -19.11 -2.23
N PHE A 378 -9.79 -17.78 -2.15
CA PHE A 378 -9.26 -16.98 -3.27
C PHE A 378 -8.02 -16.14 -2.94
N SER A 379 -7.68 -15.92 -1.67
CA SER A 379 -6.48 -15.17 -1.33
C SER A 379 -5.23 -15.94 -1.79
N PRO A 380 -4.30 -15.30 -2.52
CA PRO A 380 -3.06 -15.95 -2.97
C PRO A 380 -2.12 -16.32 -1.81
N ASN A 381 -2.41 -15.83 -0.60
CA ASN A 381 -1.55 -16.02 0.56
C ASN A 381 -1.96 -17.22 1.41
N VAL A 382 -3.17 -17.78 1.29
CA VAL A 382 -3.66 -18.80 2.25
C VAL A 382 -2.78 -20.03 2.33
N SER A 383 -2.19 -20.48 1.21
CA SER A 383 -1.25 -21.62 1.20
C SER A 383 0.01 -21.39 2.03
N PHE A 384 0.40 -20.14 2.30
CA PHE A 384 1.58 -19.81 3.10
C PHE A 384 1.34 -19.96 4.61
N MET A 385 0.09 -20.19 5.05
CA MET A 385 -0.20 -20.52 6.46
C MET A 385 0.34 -21.90 6.86
N GLU A 386 0.59 -22.78 5.88
CA GLU A 386 1.14 -24.11 6.12
C GLU A 386 2.65 -24.09 6.39
N LEU A 387 3.33 -23.00 5.99
CA LEU A 387 4.76 -22.84 6.22
C LEU A 387 5.05 -22.64 7.71
N LYS A 388 5.94 -23.47 8.26
CA LYS A 388 6.42 -23.31 9.62
C LYS A 388 7.66 -22.43 9.64
N LYS A 389 7.78 -21.64 10.72
CA LYS A 389 8.92 -20.74 10.91
C LYS A 389 10.27 -21.46 10.89
N GLU A 390 10.33 -22.69 11.41
CA GLU A 390 11.53 -23.55 11.46
C GLU A 390 11.99 -24.05 10.08
N ASP A 391 11.09 -24.14 9.11
CA ASP A 391 11.40 -24.62 7.75
C ASP A 391 11.98 -23.51 6.86
N LEU A 392 11.79 -22.24 7.25
CA LEU A 392 12.25 -21.08 6.50
C LEU A 392 13.77 -20.94 6.53
N VAL A 393 14.35 -20.65 5.37
CA VAL A 393 15.79 -20.43 5.21
C VAL A 393 16.27 -19.26 6.06
N GLN A 394 15.45 -18.21 6.19
CA GLN A 394 15.72 -17.07 7.06
C GLN A 394 15.96 -17.50 8.51
N THR A 395 15.17 -18.44 9.03
CA THR A 395 15.28 -18.93 10.41
C THR A 395 16.47 -19.87 10.57
N LYS A 396 16.69 -20.77 9.59
CA LYS A 396 17.84 -21.68 9.58
C LYS A 396 19.17 -20.91 9.59
N PHE A 397 19.30 -19.93 8.70
CA PHE A 397 20.51 -19.10 8.63
C PHE A 397 20.69 -18.24 9.87
N ALA A 398 19.61 -17.67 10.41
CA ALA A 398 19.67 -16.93 11.67
C ALA A 398 20.20 -17.79 12.83
N ALA A 399 19.80 -19.06 12.92
CA ALA A 399 20.28 -19.98 13.95
C ALA A 399 21.80 -20.23 13.83
N ILE A 400 22.30 -20.44 12.61
CA ILE A 400 23.74 -20.61 12.33
C ILE A 400 24.51 -19.36 12.72
N ILE A 401 24.08 -18.19 12.24
CA ILE A 401 24.74 -16.89 12.52
C ILE A 401 24.81 -16.63 14.04
N GLN A 402 23.73 -16.92 14.77
CA GLN A 402 23.69 -16.76 16.23
C GLN A 402 24.62 -17.75 16.95
N GLN A 403 24.68 -18.99 16.48
CA GLN A 403 25.57 -20.01 17.05
C GLN A 403 27.06 -19.66 16.86
N GLU A 404 27.40 -19.05 15.72
CA GLU A 404 28.78 -18.63 15.39
C GLU A 404 29.12 -17.23 15.93
N GLY A 405 28.16 -16.52 16.54
CA GLY A 405 28.38 -15.21 17.16
C GLY A 405 28.53 -14.06 16.18
N GLY A 406 27.97 -14.17 14.97
CA GLY A 406 28.03 -13.14 13.93
C GLY A 406 27.40 -11.82 14.36
N GLN A 407 28.11 -10.72 14.08
CA GLN A 407 27.67 -9.36 14.44
C GLN A 407 27.24 -8.53 13.24
N SER A 408 27.70 -8.90 12.04
CA SER A 408 27.40 -8.23 10.79
C SER A 408 26.93 -9.21 9.71
N LEU A 409 25.99 -8.75 8.88
CA LEU A 409 25.35 -9.53 7.83
C LEU A 409 25.15 -8.65 6.60
N LEU A 410 25.37 -9.20 5.41
CA LEU A 410 24.99 -8.59 4.14
C LEU A 410 24.02 -9.49 3.36
N ASN A 411 22.88 -8.93 2.96
CA ASN A 411 22.00 -9.52 1.95
C ASN A 411 22.48 -9.08 0.56
N TYR A 412 23.29 -9.89 -0.13
CA TYR A 412 24.03 -9.46 -1.31
C TYR A 412 23.42 -9.93 -2.64
N GLY A 413 23.30 -9.02 -3.62
CA GLY A 413 22.87 -9.29 -5.00
C GLY A 413 21.36 -9.35 -5.24
N PHE A 414 20.54 -9.25 -4.18
CA PHE A 414 19.08 -9.29 -4.28
C PHE A 414 18.41 -8.39 -3.21
N LEU A 415 17.10 -8.13 -3.36
CA LEU A 415 16.31 -7.28 -2.42
C LEU A 415 16.23 -7.94 -1.03
N ASP A 416 15.95 -7.20 0.05
CA ASP A 416 15.91 -7.76 1.42
C ASP A 416 15.00 -9.00 1.51
N GLY A 417 15.61 -10.17 1.74
CA GLY A 417 14.91 -11.44 1.88
C GLY A 417 14.39 -11.75 3.27
N GLY A 418 14.49 -10.81 4.21
CA GLY A 418 14.08 -10.97 5.61
C GLY A 418 15.14 -11.56 6.54
N PHE A 419 16.39 -11.63 6.09
CA PHE A 419 17.50 -12.16 6.90
C PHE A 419 17.91 -11.21 8.03
N TYR A 420 17.76 -9.90 7.86
CA TYR A 420 17.97 -8.91 8.94
C TYR A 420 16.91 -9.03 10.05
N LEU A 421 15.67 -9.36 9.68
CA LEU A 421 14.60 -9.61 10.65
C LEU A 421 14.87 -10.89 11.43
N SER A 422 15.16 -12.00 10.75
CA SER A 422 15.32 -13.29 11.41
C SER A 422 16.58 -13.37 12.27
N SER A 423 17.71 -12.82 11.80
CA SER A 423 18.96 -12.80 12.57
C SER A 423 18.93 -11.80 13.74
N GLY A 424 18.12 -10.76 13.63
CA GLY A 424 18.12 -9.63 14.56
C GLY A 424 19.21 -8.60 14.26
N ILE A 425 20.11 -8.86 13.31
CA ILE A 425 21.20 -7.97 12.91
C ILE A 425 20.63 -6.76 12.16
N THR A 426 21.18 -5.58 12.48
CA THR A 426 20.85 -4.34 11.76
C THR A 426 21.90 -4.10 10.68
N PRO A 427 21.51 -3.68 9.48
CA PRO A 427 22.49 -3.49 8.43
C PRO A 427 23.56 -2.47 8.80
N SER A 428 24.81 -2.76 8.41
CA SER A 428 26.00 -1.97 8.75
C SER A 428 26.45 -1.03 7.63
N CYS A 429 25.76 -1.01 6.48
CA CYS A 429 26.11 -0.17 5.34
C CYS A 429 24.86 0.41 4.63
N ARG A 430 25.08 1.51 3.90
CA ARG A 430 24.03 2.23 3.15
C ARG A 430 23.31 1.34 2.14
N PHE A 431 24.05 0.52 1.41
CA PHE A 431 23.55 -0.33 0.33
C PHE A 431 23.43 -1.78 0.83
N PHE A 432 22.62 -1.97 1.87
CA PHE A 432 22.52 -3.23 2.60
C PHE A 432 21.81 -4.37 1.85
N CYS A 433 21.15 -4.06 0.76
CA CYS A 433 20.59 -5.01 -0.19
C CYS A 433 20.53 -4.34 -1.57
N ARG A 434 20.25 -5.14 -2.60
CA ARG A 434 19.90 -4.58 -3.91
C ARG A 434 18.62 -3.76 -3.78
N ILE A 435 18.45 -2.76 -4.62
CA ILE A 435 17.19 -2.01 -4.77
C ILE A 435 16.69 -2.06 -6.21
N ASN A 436 15.38 -1.89 -6.40
CA ASN A 436 14.73 -2.00 -7.71
C ASN A 436 14.88 -0.73 -8.57
N LEU A 437 16.13 -0.26 -8.72
CA LEU A 437 16.48 0.85 -9.60
C LEU A 437 17.33 0.36 -10.78
N PRO A 438 17.12 0.89 -12.00
CA PRO A 438 17.88 0.50 -13.19
C PRO A 438 19.40 0.68 -13.06
N ASN A 439 19.87 1.67 -12.30
CA ASN A 439 21.28 1.95 -12.07
C ASN A 439 21.86 1.24 -10.83
N TYR A 440 21.25 0.14 -10.37
CA TYR A 440 21.68 -0.59 -9.16
C TYR A 440 23.16 -0.99 -9.18
N GLN A 441 23.75 -1.30 -10.34
CA GLN A 441 25.15 -1.71 -10.44
C GLN A 441 26.12 -0.61 -9.99
N GLU A 442 25.84 0.64 -10.32
CA GLU A 442 26.64 1.79 -9.88
C GLU A 442 26.49 2.01 -8.38
N LEU A 443 25.28 1.78 -7.86
CA LEU A 443 24.94 1.92 -6.45
C LEU A 443 25.59 0.81 -5.59
N GLU A 444 25.78 -0.38 -6.15
CA GLU A 444 26.40 -1.53 -5.45
C GLU A 444 27.94 -1.52 -5.49
N ALA A 445 28.58 -0.66 -6.30
CA ALA A 445 30.04 -0.64 -6.41
C ALA A 445 30.79 -0.48 -5.07
N PRO A 446 30.36 0.40 -4.13
CA PRO A 446 30.97 0.48 -2.81
C PRO A 446 30.81 -0.80 -1.97
N VAL A 447 29.70 -1.54 -2.15
CA VAL A 447 29.45 -2.79 -1.43
C VAL A 447 30.35 -3.89 -1.94
N ARG A 448 30.57 -3.96 -3.26
CA ARG A 448 31.47 -4.94 -3.84
C ARG A 448 32.87 -4.80 -3.24
N GLN A 449 33.37 -3.57 -3.10
CA GLN A 449 34.64 -3.33 -2.44
C GLN A 449 34.64 -3.81 -0.97
N MET A 450 33.58 -3.56 -0.19
CA MET A 450 33.46 -4.07 1.18
C MET A 450 33.45 -5.60 1.25
N VAL A 451 32.85 -6.26 0.25
CA VAL A 451 32.89 -7.73 0.11
C VAL A 451 34.31 -8.19 -0.20
N GLU A 452 34.96 -7.61 -1.20
CA GLU A 452 36.36 -7.91 -1.56
C GLU A 452 37.36 -7.66 -0.40
N GLU A 453 37.02 -6.81 0.57
CA GLU A 453 37.84 -6.52 1.74
C GLU A 453 37.48 -7.37 2.99
N GLY A 454 36.52 -8.29 2.90
CA GLY A 454 36.13 -9.14 4.03
C GLY A 454 35.43 -8.38 5.17
N TYR A 455 34.65 -7.35 4.86
CA TYR A 455 34.05 -6.46 5.87
C TYR A 455 32.99 -7.12 6.76
N PHE A 456 32.20 -8.06 6.23
CA PHE A 456 31.06 -8.65 6.92
C PHE A 456 31.43 -10.00 7.54
N ASP A 457 30.81 -10.37 8.67
CA ASP A 457 31.00 -11.70 9.26
C ASP A 457 30.25 -12.76 8.44
N PHE A 458 29.06 -12.41 7.94
CA PHE A 458 28.23 -13.27 7.10
C PHE A 458 27.71 -12.55 5.86
N ILE A 459 27.62 -13.31 4.76
CA ILE A 459 26.97 -12.88 3.53
C ILE A 459 25.92 -13.91 3.14
N VAL A 460 24.72 -13.44 2.80
CA VAL A 460 23.68 -14.26 2.18
C VAL A 460 23.50 -13.82 0.73
N ILE A 461 23.55 -14.77 -0.18
CA ILE A 461 23.25 -14.59 -1.60
C ILE A 461 22.07 -15.49 -2.03
N ARG A 462 21.49 -15.20 -3.19
CA ARG A 462 20.40 -15.99 -3.78
C ARG A 462 20.85 -16.73 -5.04
N GLU A 463 22.00 -17.40 -4.95
CA GLU A 463 22.63 -18.18 -6.00
C GLU A 463 23.33 -19.42 -5.40
N GLU A 464 23.65 -20.40 -6.25
CA GLU A 464 24.52 -21.52 -5.88
C GLU A 464 25.99 -21.12 -6.03
N GLY A 465 26.77 -21.22 -4.95
CA GLY A 465 28.20 -20.87 -4.96
C GLY A 465 28.48 -19.36 -4.88
N PRO A 466 29.74 -18.97 -4.65
CA PRO A 466 30.10 -17.57 -4.38
C PRO A 466 29.90 -16.64 -5.58
N LEU A 467 29.61 -15.37 -5.30
CA LEU A 467 29.67 -14.31 -6.30
C LEU A 467 31.12 -13.79 -6.45
N PRO A 468 31.48 -13.19 -7.60
CA PRO A 468 32.82 -12.65 -7.81
C PRO A 468 33.23 -11.66 -6.71
N GLY A 469 34.44 -11.87 -6.17
CA GLY A 469 35.02 -11.06 -5.10
C GLY A 469 34.81 -11.62 -3.69
N MET A 470 34.04 -12.71 -3.55
CA MET A 470 33.85 -13.39 -2.26
C MET A 470 34.91 -14.46 -1.99
N GLU A 471 35.53 -15.01 -3.03
CA GLU A 471 36.30 -16.26 -2.97
C GLU A 471 37.55 -16.19 -2.08
N GLU A 472 38.11 -15.01 -1.88
CA GLU A 472 39.34 -14.82 -1.08
C GLU A 472 39.06 -14.76 0.43
N HIS A 473 37.89 -14.28 0.84
CA HIS A 473 37.60 -13.92 2.23
C HIS A 473 36.41 -14.65 2.84
N TYR A 474 35.66 -15.41 2.05
CA TYR A 474 34.45 -16.09 2.52
C TYR A 474 34.41 -17.56 2.12
N GLU A 475 33.98 -18.40 3.05
CA GLU A 475 33.71 -19.81 2.82
C GLU A 475 32.21 -20.11 2.86
N LEU A 476 31.76 -21.05 2.03
CA LEU A 476 30.37 -21.49 1.98
C LEU A 476 30.05 -22.33 3.22
N VAL A 477 29.08 -21.88 4.00
CA VAL A 477 28.58 -22.62 5.18
C VAL A 477 27.54 -23.66 4.75
N CYS A 478 26.51 -23.21 4.02
CA CYS A 478 25.47 -24.09 3.50
C CYS A 478 24.66 -23.43 2.38
N THR A 479 23.95 -24.25 1.62
CA THR A 479 22.95 -23.83 0.63
C THR A 479 21.61 -24.49 0.95
N GLU A 480 20.56 -23.69 1.00
CA GLU A 480 19.19 -24.11 1.22
C GLU A 480 18.31 -23.65 0.05
N TYR A 481 17.16 -24.29 -0.14
CA TYR A 481 16.23 -23.95 -1.21
C TYR A 481 14.87 -23.56 -0.62
N GLN A 482 14.31 -22.45 -1.11
CA GLN A 482 13.00 -21.98 -0.69
C GLN A 482 12.21 -21.46 -1.89
N THR A 483 10.92 -21.83 -1.93
CA THR A 483 10.00 -21.28 -2.91
C THR A 483 9.67 -19.83 -2.58
N TYR A 484 9.91 -18.93 -3.52
CA TYR A 484 9.54 -17.51 -3.45
C TYR A 484 8.80 -17.14 -4.74
N ASP A 485 7.60 -16.57 -4.63
CA ASP A 485 6.71 -16.24 -5.75
C ASP A 485 6.52 -17.39 -6.76
N GLY A 486 6.42 -18.63 -6.26
CA GLY A 486 6.21 -19.83 -7.07
C GLY A 486 7.47 -20.39 -7.75
N VAL A 487 8.64 -19.80 -7.50
CA VAL A 487 9.93 -20.25 -8.02
C VAL A 487 10.78 -20.79 -6.88
N LEU A 488 11.33 -22.00 -7.03
CA LEU A 488 12.31 -22.55 -6.10
C LEU A 488 13.65 -21.84 -6.31
N LEU A 489 14.14 -21.14 -5.30
CA LEU A 489 15.38 -20.36 -5.37
C LEU A 489 16.43 -20.92 -4.40
N PRO A 490 17.71 -21.01 -4.83
CA PRO A 490 18.81 -21.30 -3.93
C PRO A 490 19.15 -20.08 -3.08
N TYR A 491 19.50 -20.32 -1.84
CA TYR A 491 20.04 -19.33 -0.91
C TYR A 491 21.31 -19.92 -0.30
N SER A 492 22.41 -19.19 -0.35
CA SER A 492 23.69 -19.65 0.18
C SER A 492 24.18 -18.71 1.26
N LEU A 493 24.57 -19.27 2.40
CA LEU A 493 25.17 -18.56 3.53
C LEU A 493 26.68 -18.73 3.50
N PHE A 494 27.40 -17.63 3.58
CA PHE A 494 28.85 -17.58 3.64
C PHE A 494 29.29 -16.95 4.95
N CYS A 495 30.37 -17.45 5.53
CA CYS A 495 31.04 -16.84 6.68
C CYS A 495 32.43 -16.36 6.29
N ARG A 496 32.91 -15.32 6.99
CA ARG A 496 34.25 -14.79 6.77
C ARG A 496 35.32 -15.74 7.29
N ILE A 497 36.35 -15.98 6.48
CA ILE A 497 37.53 -16.75 6.85
C ILE A 497 38.32 -15.96 7.91
N GLY A 498 38.64 -16.60 9.03
CA GLY A 498 39.32 -16.01 10.18
C GLY A 498 40.79 -15.66 9.99
#